data_AF-A0A345RS73-F1
#
_entry.id   AF-A0A345RS73-F1
#
_cell.length_a   1.000
_cell.length_b   1.000
_cell.length_c   1.000
_cell.angle_alpha   90.00
_cell.angle_beta   90.00
_cell.angle_gamma   90.00
#
_symmetry.space_group_name_H-M   'P 1'
#
loop_
_entity.id
_entity.type
_entity.pdbx_description
1 polymer ?
#
loop_
_entity_poly.entity_id
_entity_poly.type
_entity_poly.pdbx_seq_one_letter_code
_entity_poly.pdbx_strand_id
1 'polypeptide(L)'
;MYSIMIWNTQHFDNQRAKLSSAYSDKKQFLDYFIQQKKPDIIALFEVGKTGSINESLVSDLMGSYTLASVLAQEGGKKKHTTLGSMVLIRDAIAKEFDDVTERYILSDTEQRAPLIIRHKASSYGFAFYHANASYMAPGNILDTIGFIESNADNLGIKQLLFFGGDLNVNAVEGPETMLGMSRLLPKGAGYTHLSVRNVTLQRATNELRLRQEFGQDMHHTPHSYLEHYMNMEAIERCEILPILLMLDYAYVHAPHAWEASCDGSVQIESDIDGNTVSISPRCLGQAIRSDHFPVLFTLKATLE
;
A
#
# COMPACT_ATOMS: atom_id res chain seq x y z
N MET A 1 1.61 -19.72 14.52
CA MET A 1 0.93 -18.42 14.63
C MET A 1 1.80 -17.44 13.88
N TYR A 2 1.29 -16.73 12.87
CA TYR A 2 2.08 -15.84 12.03
C TYR A 2 1.46 -14.46 12.01
N SER A 3 2.31 -13.44 12.01
CA SER A 3 1.94 -12.04 11.83
C SER A 3 2.51 -11.49 10.53
N ILE A 4 1.68 -10.79 9.78
CA ILE A 4 1.97 -10.25 8.45
C ILE A 4 1.77 -8.74 8.53
N MET A 5 2.82 -7.97 8.35
CA MET A 5 2.71 -6.54 8.11
C MET A 5 2.62 -6.29 6.61
N ILE A 6 1.66 -5.48 6.21
CA ILE A 6 1.55 -4.92 4.86
C ILE A 6 1.72 -3.42 4.94
N TRP A 7 2.53 -2.85 4.03
CA TRP A 7 2.65 -1.40 3.93
C TRP A 7 2.98 -0.95 2.52
N ASN A 8 2.10 -0.14 1.90
CA ASN A 8 2.51 0.70 0.78
C ASN A 8 3.37 1.87 1.31
N THR A 9 4.62 1.91 0.86
CA THR A 9 5.63 2.80 1.40
C THR A 9 5.71 4.16 0.68
N GLN A 10 4.88 4.37 -0.34
CA GLN A 10 4.79 5.59 -1.14
C GLN A 10 6.14 6.04 -1.71
N HIS A 11 6.79 5.21 -2.53
CA HIS A 11 8.14 5.41 -3.08
C HIS A 11 9.27 5.33 -2.04
N PHE A 12 9.50 4.15 -1.46
CA PHE A 12 10.70 3.85 -0.68
C PHE A 12 11.79 3.27 -1.58
N ASP A 13 12.29 4.12 -2.47
CA ASP A 13 13.23 3.74 -3.54
C ASP A 13 14.65 3.47 -3.04
N ASN A 14 15.40 2.62 -3.77
CA ASN A 14 16.82 2.36 -3.50
C ASN A 14 17.65 3.65 -3.59
N GLN A 15 18.61 3.84 -2.69
CA GLN A 15 19.51 4.99 -2.70
C GLN A 15 20.96 4.55 -2.51
N ARG A 16 21.76 4.65 -3.57
CA ARG A 16 23.14 4.11 -3.61
C ARG A 16 24.22 4.97 -2.94
N ALA A 17 23.89 6.21 -2.56
CA ALA A 17 24.86 7.17 -2.05
C ALA A 17 24.33 7.87 -0.81
N LYS A 18 23.92 9.14 -0.94
CA LYS A 18 23.39 9.92 0.17
C LYS A 18 21.91 9.63 0.36
N LEU A 19 21.55 9.17 1.55
CA LEU A 19 20.16 8.97 1.92
C LEU A 19 19.41 10.32 1.98
N SER A 20 18.26 10.41 1.33
CA SER A 20 17.35 11.55 1.45
C SER A 20 16.69 11.55 2.82
N SER A 21 16.18 12.71 3.26
CA SER A 21 15.36 12.76 4.48
C SER A 21 14.17 11.82 4.35
N ALA A 22 13.51 11.78 3.19
CA ALA A 22 12.37 10.91 2.97
C ALA A 22 12.67 9.43 3.16
N TYR A 23 13.82 8.96 2.67
CA TYR A 23 14.26 7.58 2.88
C TYR A 23 14.55 7.32 4.36
N SER A 24 15.29 8.22 4.99
CA SER A 24 15.69 8.11 6.39
C SER A 24 14.48 8.08 7.33
N ASP A 25 13.49 8.95 7.10
CA ASP A 25 12.24 9.02 7.87
C ASP A 25 11.47 7.69 7.79
N LYS A 26 11.32 7.15 6.57
CA LYS A 26 10.63 5.87 6.34
C LYS A 26 11.38 4.69 6.96
N LYS A 27 12.72 4.67 6.85
CA LYS A 27 13.54 3.62 7.46
C LYS A 27 13.43 3.64 8.98
N GLN A 28 13.60 4.81 9.58
CA GLN A 28 13.49 4.98 11.02
C GLN A 28 12.10 4.54 11.53
N PHE A 29 11.05 4.91 10.81
CA PHE A 29 9.69 4.48 11.14
C PHE A 29 9.53 2.95 11.01
N LEU A 30 10.04 2.34 9.94
CA LEU A 30 9.99 0.89 9.75
C LEU A 30 10.69 0.15 10.89
N ASP A 31 11.88 0.60 11.29
CA ASP A 31 12.63 0.01 12.40
C ASP A 31 11.86 0.11 13.72
N TYR A 32 11.26 1.28 13.98
CA TYR A 32 10.37 1.48 15.12
C TYR A 32 9.18 0.51 15.09
N PHE A 33 8.48 0.39 13.96
CA PHE A 33 7.34 -0.51 13.83
C PHE A 33 7.75 -1.98 14.06
N ILE A 34 8.87 -2.42 13.49
CA ILE A 34 9.42 -3.77 13.69
C ILE A 34 9.71 -4.02 15.17
N GLN A 35 10.30 -3.07 15.88
CA GLN A 35 10.58 -3.19 17.31
C GLN A 35 9.30 -3.33 18.15
N GLN A 36 8.26 -2.55 17.82
CA GLN A 36 6.99 -2.54 18.57
C GLN A 36 6.12 -3.76 18.26
N LYS A 37 5.95 -4.11 16.98
CA LYS A 37 4.96 -5.10 16.54
C LYS A 37 5.56 -6.46 16.22
N LYS A 38 6.86 -6.52 15.89
CA LYS A 38 7.59 -7.73 15.53
C LYS A 38 6.78 -8.59 14.54
N PRO A 39 6.56 -8.12 13.31
CA PRO A 39 5.90 -8.92 12.28
C PRO A 39 6.78 -10.09 11.86
N ASP A 40 6.18 -11.25 11.58
CA ASP A 40 6.92 -12.42 11.10
C ASP A 40 7.17 -12.34 9.59
N ILE A 41 6.24 -11.76 8.85
CA ILE A 41 6.29 -11.51 7.42
C ILE A 41 6.05 -10.01 7.19
N ILE A 42 6.85 -9.39 6.33
CA ILE A 42 6.76 -7.99 5.94
C ILE A 42 6.58 -7.93 4.43
N ALA A 43 5.44 -7.47 3.97
CA ALA A 43 5.18 -7.15 2.56
C ALA A 43 5.19 -5.64 2.37
N LEU A 44 6.10 -5.16 1.52
CA LEU A 44 6.29 -3.75 1.22
C LEU A 44 5.96 -3.50 -0.24
N PHE A 45 5.17 -2.45 -0.50
CA PHE A 45 4.86 -1.98 -1.84
C PHE A 45 5.43 -0.60 -2.11
N GLU A 46 5.61 -0.30 -3.39
CA GLU A 46 6.30 0.90 -3.87
C GLU A 46 7.70 1.07 -3.29
N VAL A 47 8.39 -0.07 -3.17
CA VAL A 47 9.72 -0.15 -2.59
C VAL A 47 10.70 -0.54 -3.69
N GLY A 48 11.57 0.40 -4.05
CA GLY A 48 12.37 0.30 -5.26
C GLY A 48 11.50 0.29 -6.54
N LYS A 49 12.06 -0.31 -7.60
CA LYS A 49 11.46 -0.39 -8.92
C LYS A 49 11.35 -1.87 -9.33
N THR A 50 10.46 -2.19 -10.27
CA THR A 50 10.33 -3.55 -10.79
C THR A 50 11.63 -4.02 -11.44
N GLY A 51 12.15 -5.17 -10.98
CA GLY A 51 13.47 -5.69 -11.37
C GLY A 51 14.67 -4.91 -10.83
N SER A 52 14.46 -3.89 -9.97
CA SER A 52 15.52 -3.16 -9.29
C SER A 52 15.11 -2.88 -7.84
N ILE A 53 15.41 -3.83 -6.97
CA ILE A 53 15.03 -3.79 -5.55
C ILE A 53 15.68 -2.64 -4.79
N ASN A 54 15.10 -2.33 -3.64
CA ASN A 54 15.76 -1.52 -2.62
C ASN A 54 16.84 -2.34 -1.89
N GLU A 55 17.97 -2.54 -2.57
CA GLU A 55 19.14 -3.29 -2.05
C GLU A 55 19.63 -2.72 -0.71
N SER A 56 19.57 -1.40 -0.55
CA SER A 56 19.97 -0.72 0.70
C SER A 56 19.09 -1.17 1.87
N LEU A 57 17.76 -1.17 1.68
CA LEU A 57 16.82 -1.63 2.70
C LEU A 57 16.97 -3.13 2.99
N VAL A 58 17.19 -3.96 1.96
CA VAL A 58 17.45 -5.39 2.15
C VAL A 58 18.70 -5.56 3.02
N SER A 59 19.80 -4.88 2.69
CA SER A 59 21.05 -4.92 3.45
C SER A 59 20.86 -4.46 4.90
N ASP A 60 20.05 -3.41 5.14
CA ASP A 60 19.79 -2.89 6.48
C ASP A 60 19.01 -3.87 7.37
N LEU A 61 18.21 -4.75 6.77
CA LEU A 61 17.37 -5.73 7.48
C LEU A 61 18.01 -7.12 7.56
N MET A 62 19.15 -7.34 6.89
CA MET A 62 19.89 -8.60 6.93
C MET A 62 20.26 -8.98 8.37
N GLY A 63 20.12 -10.26 8.70
CA GLY A 63 20.36 -10.81 10.04
C GLY A 63 19.17 -10.66 11.00
N SER A 64 18.08 -10.03 10.56
CA SER A 64 16.77 -10.07 11.23
C SER A 64 15.67 -10.60 10.30
N TYR A 65 15.74 -10.24 9.02
CA TYR A 65 14.84 -10.67 7.98
C TYR A 65 15.60 -11.12 6.73
N THR A 66 15.04 -12.14 6.09
CA THR A 66 15.49 -12.69 4.81
C THR A 66 14.54 -12.24 3.71
N LEU A 67 15.09 -11.77 2.59
CA LEU A 67 14.30 -11.47 1.40
C LEU A 67 13.72 -12.78 0.83
N ALA A 68 12.40 -12.91 0.85
CA ALA A 68 11.70 -14.11 0.44
C ALA A 68 11.20 -14.02 -1.01
N SER A 69 10.67 -12.87 -1.42
CA SER A 69 10.17 -12.68 -2.79
C SER A 69 10.29 -11.22 -3.23
N VAL A 70 10.38 -11.00 -4.53
CA VAL A 70 10.50 -9.70 -5.17
C VAL A 70 9.72 -9.68 -6.48
N LEU A 71 9.12 -8.54 -6.79
CA LEU A 71 8.55 -8.32 -8.11
C LEU A 71 9.65 -8.17 -9.17
N ALA A 72 9.92 -9.26 -9.89
CA ALA A 72 10.85 -9.29 -11.00
C ALA A 72 10.26 -8.62 -12.25
N GLN A 73 11.12 -8.29 -13.21
CA GLN A 73 10.66 -7.98 -14.57
C GLN A 73 10.25 -9.29 -15.25
N GLU A 74 8.97 -9.44 -15.53
CA GLU A 74 8.46 -10.64 -16.20
C GLU A 74 8.91 -10.68 -17.68
N GLY A 75 9.45 -11.83 -18.09
CA GLY A 75 9.88 -12.07 -19.45
C GLY A 75 8.71 -12.40 -20.37
N GLY A 76 8.46 -11.56 -21.38
CA GLY A 76 7.59 -11.92 -22.52
C GLY A 76 6.81 -10.76 -23.13
N LYS A 77 6.29 -9.85 -22.31
CA LYS A 77 5.71 -8.57 -22.73
C LYS A 77 6.12 -7.54 -21.69
N LYS A 78 6.90 -6.52 -22.07
CA LYS A 78 7.30 -5.42 -21.20
C LYS A 78 6.06 -4.68 -20.64
N LYS A 79 5.52 -5.12 -19.50
CA LYS A 79 4.68 -4.29 -18.64
C LYS A 79 5.62 -3.55 -17.70
N HIS A 80 6.08 -2.38 -18.16
CA HIS A 80 6.94 -1.49 -17.38
C HIS A 80 6.15 -0.93 -16.20
N THR A 81 6.00 -1.69 -15.13
CA THR A 81 5.61 -1.11 -13.85
C THR A 81 6.82 -0.40 -13.26
N THR A 82 6.59 0.82 -12.76
CA THR A 82 7.64 1.66 -12.18
C THR A 82 7.77 1.48 -10.68
N LEU A 83 6.98 0.61 -10.04
CA LEU A 83 6.90 0.49 -8.59
C LEU A 83 7.21 -0.95 -8.19
N GLY A 84 8.24 -1.13 -7.36
CA GLY A 84 8.65 -2.44 -6.87
C GLY A 84 7.81 -2.90 -5.67
N SER A 85 7.81 -4.22 -5.44
CA SER A 85 7.23 -4.88 -4.28
C SER A 85 8.20 -5.93 -3.79
N MET A 86 8.24 -6.18 -2.48
CA MET A 86 8.99 -7.30 -1.92
C MET A 86 8.34 -7.87 -0.67
N VAL A 87 8.68 -9.12 -0.37
CA VAL A 87 8.32 -9.83 0.85
C VAL A 87 9.58 -10.23 1.59
N LEU A 88 9.65 -9.88 2.87
CA LEU A 88 10.71 -10.22 3.80
C LEU A 88 10.12 -11.11 4.90
N ILE A 89 10.86 -12.14 5.32
CA ILE A 89 10.41 -13.06 6.37
C ILE A 89 11.46 -13.08 7.47
N ARG A 90 11.02 -13.06 8.74
CA ARG A 90 11.93 -13.13 9.89
C ARG A 90 12.80 -14.38 9.80
N ASP A 91 14.09 -14.22 10.02
CA ASP A 91 15.09 -15.30 9.84
C ASP A 91 14.74 -16.58 10.63
N ALA A 92 14.16 -16.43 11.82
CA ALA A 92 13.76 -17.54 12.67
C ALA A 92 12.80 -18.54 11.99
N ILE A 93 11.96 -18.06 11.06
CA ILE A 93 10.95 -18.88 10.36
C ILE A 93 11.14 -18.90 8.84
N ALA A 94 12.09 -18.14 8.27
CA ALA A 94 12.25 -18.00 6.83
C ALA A 94 12.39 -19.33 6.09
N LYS A 95 13.04 -20.32 6.71
CA LYS A 95 13.20 -21.68 6.15
C LYS A 95 11.88 -22.44 5.94
N GLU A 96 10.83 -22.05 6.64
CA GLU A 96 9.49 -22.67 6.57
C GLU A 96 8.73 -22.24 5.31
N PHE A 97 9.23 -21.23 4.60
CA PHE A 97 8.62 -20.67 3.40
C PHE A 97 9.50 -20.85 2.16
N ASP A 98 8.87 -20.86 0.99
CA ASP A 98 9.52 -20.68 -0.30
C ASP A 98 8.74 -19.73 -1.21
N ASP A 99 9.45 -19.13 -2.16
CA ASP A 99 8.87 -18.30 -3.21
C ASP A 99 8.34 -19.20 -4.35
N VAL A 100 7.09 -18.96 -4.74
CA VAL A 100 6.46 -19.64 -5.88
C VAL A 100 5.95 -18.63 -6.92
N THR A 101 6.31 -17.36 -6.78
CA THR A 101 5.88 -16.25 -7.65
C THR A 101 6.23 -16.49 -9.10
N GLU A 102 7.41 -17.03 -9.41
CA GLU A 102 7.84 -17.29 -10.80
C GLU A 102 6.95 -18.27 -11.57
N ARG A 103 6.10 -19.04 -10.87
CA ARG A 103 5.15 -19.98 -11.48
C ARG A 103 3.81 -19.33 -11.80
N TYR A 104 3.59 -18.11 -11.33
CA TYR A 104 2.43 -17.32 -11.69
C TYR A 104 2.62 -16.72 -13.09
N ILE A 105 1.56 -16.75 -13.89
CA ILE A 105 1.59 -16.22 -15.25
C ILE A 105 0.67 -15.00 -15.28
N LEU A 106 1.26 -13.82 -15.47
CA LEU A 106 0.50 -12.58 -15.55
C LEU A 106 -0.40 -12.58 -16.79
N SER A 107 -1.68 -12.25 -16.59
CA SER A 107 -2.61 -12.11 -17.69
C SER A 107 -2.32 -10.87 -18.54
N ASP A 108 -2.92 -10.81 -19.72
CA ASP A 108 -2.80 -9.64 -20.61
C ASP A 108 -3.49 -8.38 -20.05
N THR A 109 -4.41 -8.50 -19.09
CA THR A 109 -5.14 -7.38 -18.46
C THR A 109 -4.48 -6.85 -17.19
N GLU A 110 -3.69 -7.65 -16.48
CA GLU A 110 -3.05 -7.24 -15.23
C GLU A 110 -1.78 -6.44 -15.47
N GLN A 111 -1.52 -5.38 -14.70
CA GLN A 111 -0.24 -4.65 -14.84
C GLN A 111 0.84 -5.16 -13.90
N ARG A 112 0.46 -5.77 -12.77
CA ARG A 112 1.34 -6.18 -11.68
C ARG A 112 0.99 -7.59 -11.26
N ALA A 113 1.98 -8.47 -11.12
CA ALA A 113 1.80 -9.77 -10.50
C ALA A 113 1.71 -9.67 -8.96
N PRO A 114 1.02 -10.63 -8.33
CA PRO A 114 1.15 -10.88 -6.90
C PRO A 114 2.52 -11.47 -6.58
N LEU A 115 3.02 -11.23 -5.38
CA LEU A 115 4.11 -12.01 -4.79
C LEU A 115 3.50 -13.15 -3.99
N ILE A 116 3.91 -14.38 -4.24
CA ILE A 116 3.33 -15.57 -3.65
C ILE A 116 4.42 -16.35 -2.93
N ILE A 117 4.29 -16.45 -1.61
CA ILE A 117 5.09 -17.37 -0.80
C ILE A 117 4.21 -18.54 -0.36
N ARG A 118 4.83 -19.70 -0.18
CA ARG A 118 4.16 -20.90 0.30
C ARG A 118 4.79 -21.34 1.62
N HIS A 119 3.95 -21.73 2.58
CA HIS A 119 4.39 -22.43 3.78
C HIS A 119 4.60 -23.91 3.47
N LYS A 120 5.84 -24.41 3.58
CA LYS A 120 6.26 -25.72 3.09
C LYS A 120 5.53 -26.90 3.74
N ALA A 121 5.32 -26.82 5.07
CA ALA A 121 4.77 -27.95 5.81
C ALA A 121 3.28 -28.18 5.50
N SER A 122 2.49 -27.10 5.48
CA SER A 122 1.04 -27.17 5.24
C SER A 122 0.63 -26.95 3.79
N SER A 123 1.58 -26.53 2.94
CA SER A 123 1.34 -26.11 1.54
C SER A 123 0.34 -24.98 1.37
N TYR A 124 0.12 -24.13 2.38
CA TYR A 124 -0.76 -22.95 2.24
C TYR A 124 -0.02 -21.81 1.52
N GLY A 125 -0.71 -21.15 0.59
CA GLY A 125 -0.21 -19.98 -0.12
C GLY A 125 -0.58 -18.65 0.55
N PHE A 126 0.34 -17.68 0.50
CA PHE A 126 0.14 -16.30 0.93
C PHE A 126 0.51 -15.39 -0.24
N ALA A 127 -0.47 -14.65 -0.73
CA ALA A 127 -0.32 -13.75 -1.86
C ALA A 127 -0.39 -12.28 -1.42
N PHE A 128 0.55 -11.48 -1.93
CA PHE A 128 0.67 -10.06 -1.66
C PHE A 128 0.51 -9.28 -2.96
N TYR A 129 -0.49 -8.40 -3.01
CA TYR A 129 -0.90 -7.78 -4.26
C TYR A 129 -1.02 -6.27 -4.12
N HIS A 130 -0.41 -5.54 -5.06
CA HIS A 130 -0.59 -4.09 -5.17
C HIS A 130 -1.40 -3.81 -6.44
N ALA A 131 -2.72 -3.68 -6.28
CA ALA A 131 -3.61 -3.42 -7.39
C ALA A 131 -3.36 -2.05 -8.01
N ASN A 132 -3.76 -1.84 -9.25
CA ASN A 132 -3.65 -0.53 -9.89
C ASN A 132 -4.75 0.40 -9.37
N ALA A 133 -4.45 1.68 -9.16
CA ALA A 133 -5.45 2.71 -8.93
C ALA A 133 -6.31 2.94 -10.19
N SER A 134 -7.33 2.12 -10.38
CA SER A 134 -8.20 2.10 -11.56
C SER A 134 -9.56 1.51 -11.24
N TYR A 135 -10.58 1.93 -12.00
CA TYR A 135 -11.93 1.34 -11.93
C TYR A 135 -11.95 -0.17 -12.25
N MET A 136 -10.91 -0.69 -12.91
CA MET A 136 -10.76 -2.12 -13.22
C MET A 136 -10.17 -2.94 -12.06
N ALA A 137 -9.71 -2.30 -10.97
CA ALA A 137 -9.04 -2.98 -9.86
C ALA A 137 -9.85 -4.14 -9.25
N PRO A 138 -11.17 -4.03 -8.99
CA PRO A 138 -11.94 -5.14 -8.45
C PRO A 138 -11.93 -6.39 -9.35
N GLY A 139 -12.04 -6.18 -10.67
CA GLY A 139 -12.00 -7.26 -11.65
C GLY A 139 -10.63 -7.93 -11.69
N ASN A 140 -9.56 -7.13 -11.71
CA ASN A 140 -8.20 -7.67 -11.69
C ASN A 140 -7.92 -8.49 -10.41
N ILE A 141 -8.37 -8.02 -9.25
CA ILE A 141 -8.20 -8.77 -7.98
C ILE A 141 -8.92 -10.12 -8.06
N LEU A 142 -10.17 -10.14 -8.56
CA LEU A 142 -10.95 -11.36 -8.73
C LEU A 142 -10.23 -12.34 -9.68
N ASP A 143 -9.74 -11.84 -10.81
CA ASP A 143 -9.01 -12.62 -11.81
C ASP A 143 -7.70 -13.16 -11.24
N THR A 144 -6.94 -12.36 -10.48
CA THR A 144 -5.70 -12.80 -9.83
C THR A 144 -5.96 -13.94 -8.83
N ILE A 145 -6.94 -13.77 -7.93
CA ILE A 145 -7.31 -14.82 -6.96
C ILE A 145 -7.78 -16.08 -7.71
N GLY A 146 -8.64 -15.91 -8.70
CA GLY A 146 -9.16 -17.02 -9.51
C GLY A 146 -8.08 -17.78 -10.26
N PHE A 147 -7.10 -17.07 -10.81
CA PHE A 147 -5.95 -17.69 -11.47
C PHE A 147 -5.13 -18.52 -10.47
N ILE A 148 -4.80 -17.95 -9.31
CA ILE A 148 -4.01 -18.64 -8.29
C ILE A 148 -4.71 -19.92 -7.83
N GLU A 149 -5.99 -19.83 -7.46
CA GLU A 149 -6.78 -20.97 -6.98
C GLU A 149 -6.93 -22.04 -8.08
N SER A 150 -7.16 -21.64 -9.32
CA SER A 150 -7.28 -22.57 -10.45
C SER A 150 -5.95 -23.25 -10.83
N ASN A 151 -4.81 -22.66 -10.43
CA ASN A 151 -3.47 -23.17 -10.70
C ASN A 151 -2.73 -23.59 -9.42
N ALA A 152 -3.46 -23.89 -8.36
CA ALA A 152 -2.91 -24.23 -7.04
C ALA A 152 -1.86 -25.37 -7.13
N ASP A 153 -2.15 -26.42 -7.90
CA ASP A 153 -1.23 -27.55 -8.13
C ASP A 153 0.11 -27.12 -8.75
N ASN A 154 0.09 -26.22 -9.75
CA ASN A 154 1.30 -25.71 -10.39
C ASN A 154 2.14 -24.84 -9.43
N LEU A 155 1.45 -24.02 -8.63
CA LEU A 155 2.05 -23.25 -7.55
C LEU A 155 2.52 -24.14 -6.38
N GLY A 156 2.12 -25.42 -6.38
CA GLY A 156 2.39 -26.36 -5.30
C GLY A 156 1.76 -25.94 -3.98
N ILE A 157 0.65 -25.21 -4.03
CA ILE A 157 -0.14 -24.81 -2.87
C ILE A 157 -1.43 -25.63 -2.82
N LYS A 158 -1.94 -25.88 -1.62
CA LYS A 158 -3.25 -26.52 -1.41
C LYS A 158 -4.40 -25.55 -1.72
N GLN A 159 -4.22 -24.30 -1.32
CA GLN A 159 -5.12 -23.15 -1.52
C GLN A 159 -4.41 -21.89 -1.00
N LEU A 160 -4.92 -20.71 -1.35
CA LEU A 160 -4.58 -19.50 -0.61
C LEU A 160 -5.14 -19.58 0.81
N LEU A 161 -4.39 -19.01 1.74
CA LEU A 161 -4.89 -18.69 3.07
C LEU A 161 -5.07 -17.18 3.24
N PHE A 162 -4.26 -16.42 2.51
CA PHE A 162 -4.19 -14.96 2.59
C PHE A 162 -3.96 -14.38 1.19
N PHE A 163 -4.78 -13.41 0.81
CA PHE A 163 -4.56 -12.53 -0.33
C PHE A 163 -4.75 -11.10 0.14
N GLY A 164 -3.71 -10.28 0.18
CA GLY A 164 -3.85 -8.93 0.70
C GLY A 164 -2.81 -7.96 0.20
N GLY A 165 -3.08 -6.68 0.39
CA GLY A 165 -2.16 -5.63 0.01
C GLY A 165 -2.83 -4.27 -0.08
N ASP A 166 -2.20 -3.35 -0.81
CA ASP A 166 -2.88 -2.14 -1.28
C ASP A 166 -3.74 -2.52 -2.48
N LEU A 167 -5.04 -2.71 -2.21
CA LEU A 167 -6.00 -3.18 -3.20
C LEU A 167 -6.57 -2.04 -4.03
N ASN A 168 -6.24 -0.78 -3.75
CA ASN A 168 -6.66 0.40 -4.51
C ASN A 168 -8.18 0.46 -4.81
N VAL A 169 -8.97 -0.21 -3.98
CA VAL A 169 -10.43 -0.24 -3.99
C VAL A 169 -10.83 0.10 -2.57
N ASN A 170 -11.72 1.07 -2.39
CA ASN A 170 -12.19 1.35 -1.03
C ASN A 170 -12.98 0.14 -0.54
N ALA A 171 -12.65 -0.39 0.64
CA ALA A 171 -13.28 -1.59 1.16
C ALA A 171 -14.80 -1.51 1.21
N VAL A 172 -15.40 -0.32 1.36
CA VAL A 172 -16.87 -0.16 1.33
C VAL A 172 -17.48 -0.36 -0.06
N GLU A 173 -16.69 -0.22 -1.13
CA GLU A 173 -17.09 -0.39 -2.53
C GLU A 173 -16.75 -1.79 -3.07
N GLY A 174 -15.77 -2.44 -2.47
CA GLY A 174 -15.37 -3.81 -2.83
C GLY A 174 -16.39 -4.86 -2.36
N PRO A 175 -16.34 -6.10 -2.91
CA PRO A 175 -17.17 -7.19 -2.45
C PRO A 175 -16.71 -7.70 -1.07
N GLU A 176 -17.66 -8.17 -0.26
CA GLU A 176 -17.38 -8.77 1.05
C GLU A 176 -16.72 -10.15 0.95
N THR A 177 -16.95 -10.85 -0.16
CA THR A 177 -16.35 -12.15 -0.43
C THR A 177 -15.84 -12.22 -1.88
N MET A 178 -14.76 -12.95 -2.07
CA MET A 178 -14.21 -13.25 -3.39
C MET A 178 -13.80 -14.71 -3.43
N LEU A 179 -14.46 -15.51 -4.29
CA LEU A 179 -14.10 -16.92 -4.51
C LEU A 179 -13.99 -17.74 -3.21
N GLY A 180 -14.91 -17.52 -2.26
CA GLY A 180 -14.94 -18.22 -0.98
C GLY A 180 -14.01 -17.65 0.11
N MET A 181 -13.17 -16.68 -0.22
CA MET A 181 -12.42 -15.87 0.75
C MET A 181 -13.29 -14.72 1.27
N SER A 182 -13.19 -14.43 2.56
CA SER A 182 -13.90 -13.32 3.19
C SER A 182 -12.97 -12.11 3.35
N ARG A 183 -13.51 -10.92 3.10
CA ARG A 183 -12.82 -9.66 3.34
C ARG A 183 -12.53 -9.49 4.83
N LEU A 184 -11.28 -9.21 5.14
CA LEU A 184 -10.79 -8.94 6.48
C LEU A 184 -10.29 -7.49 6.53
N LEU A 185 -10.98 -6.68 7.32
CA LEU A 185 -10.63 -5.27 7.52
C LEU A 185 -9.89 -5.07 8.84
N PRO A 186 -8.87 -4.20 8.86
CA PRO A 186 -8.21 -3.85 10.11
C PRO A 186 -9.13 -3.07 11.04
N LYS A 187 -9.11 -3.46 12.32
CA LYS A 187 -9.68 -2.68 13.42
C LYS A 187 -8.72 -1.53 13.79
N GLY A 188 -9.23 -0.54 14.53
CA GLY A 188 -8.45 0.61 14.98
C GLY A 188 -8.95 1.90 14.34
N ALA A 189 -8.09 2.55 13.55
CA ALA A 189 -8.34 3.88 12.99
C ALA A 189 -9.62 4.02 12.13
N GLY A 190 -10.06 2.93 11.50
CA GLY A 190 -11.16 2.95 10.52
C GLY A 190 -10.74 3.33 9.10
N TYR A 191 -9.44 3.49 8.85
CA TYR A 191 -8.83 3.76 7.55
C TYR A 191 -7.38 3.23 7.52
N THR A 192 -6.84 3.12 6.31
CA THR A 192 -5.46 2.69 6.05
C THR A 192 -4.73 3.62 5.09
N HIS A 193 -5.46 4.53 4.44
CA HIS A 193 -4.91 5.54 3.54
C HIS A 193 -5.45 6.93 3.85
N LEU A 194 -4.60 7.95 3.66
CA LEU A 194 -4.90 9.37 3.76
C LEU A 194 -4.61 10.05 2.43
N SER A 195 -5.64 10.55 1.77
CA SER A 195 -5.50 11.54 0.70
C SER A 195 -5.76 12.95 1.26
N VAL A 196 -5.10 13.96 0.70
CA VAL A 196 -5.30 15.36 1.10
C VAL A 196 -5.81 16.15 -0.09
N ARG A 197 -7.02 16.71 0.06
CA ARG A 197 -7.62 17.58 -0.95
C ARG A 197 -7.34 19.04 -0.61
N ASN A 198 -6.73 19.77 -1.53
CA ASN A 198 -6.59 21.22 -1.42
C ASN A 198 -7.88 21.93 -1.87
N VAL A 199 -8.67 22.40 -0.90
CA VAL A 199 -9.98 23.03 -1.14
C VAL A 199 -9.79 24.40 -1.76
N THR A 200 -8.81 25.18 -1.30
CA THR A 200 -8.48 26.50 -1.87
C THR A 200 -8.11 26.38 -3.35
N LEU A 201 -7.27 25.40 -3.71
CA LEU A 201 -6.94 25.12 -5.11
C LEU A 201 -8.16 24.69 -5.92
N GLN A 202 -9.06 23.90 -5.35
CA GLN A 202 -10.31 23.53 -6.03
C GLN A 202 -11.18 24.76 -6.32
N ARG A 203 -11.32 25.67 -5.35
CA ARG A 203 -12.06 26.93 -5.54
C ARG A 203 -11.39 27.82 -6.59
N ALA A 204 -10.07 28.00 -6.51
CA ALA A 204 -9.28 28.74 -7.50
C ALA A 204 -9.42 28.14 -8.91
N THR A 205 -9.42 26.81 -9.04
CA THR A 205 -9.62 26.09 -10.31
C THR A 205 -11.00 26.40 -10.91
N ASN A 206 -12.04 26.34 -10.08
CA ASN A 206 -13.41 26.59 -10.51
C ASN A 206 -13.61 28.05 -10.97
N GLU A 207 -13.03 29.01 -10.25
CA GLU A 207 -13.08 30.42 -10.64
C GLU A 207 -12.28 30.67 -11.93
N LEU A 208 -11.06 30.16 -12.04
CA LEU A 208 -10.25 30.30 -13.25
C LEU A 208 -10.99 29.76 -14.48
N ARG A 209 -11.66 28.61 -14.35
CA ARG A 209 -12.48 28.04 -15.43
C ARG A 209 -13.55 29.03 -15.89
N LEU A 210 -14.29 29.62 -14.96
CA LEU A 210 -15.33 30.61 -15.28
C LEU A 210 -14.73 31.84 -15.96
N ARG A 211 -13.60 32.36 -15.47
CA ARG A 211 -12.91 33.52 -16.08
C ARG A 211 -12.43 33.23 -17.51
N GLN A 212 -11.87 32.05 -17.72
CA GLN A 212 -11.41 31.60 -19.05
C GLN A 212 -12.57 31.40 -20.02
N GLU A 213 -13.75 30.97 -19.55
CA GLU A 213 -14.97 30.94 -20.36
C GLU A 213 -15.38 32.34 -20.87
N PHE A 214 -15.04 33.40 -20.12
CA PHE A 214 -15.23 34.80 -20.54
C PHE A 214 -13.99 35.42 -21.23
N GLY A 215 -12.98 34.62 -21.58
CA GLY A 215 -11.77 35.08 -22.27
C GLY A 215 -10.75 35.82 -21.39
N GLN A 216 -10.90 35.75 -20.06
CA GLN A 216 -9.97 36.34 -19.08
C GLN A 216 -8.96 35.27 -18.60
N ASP A 217 -7.79 35.71 -18.15
CA ASP A 217 -6.80 34.84 -17.47
C ASP A 217 -6.42 33.56 -18.24
N MET A 218 -6.49 33.62 -19.58
CA MET A 218 -6.24 32.49 -20.49
C MET A 218 -4.83 31.91 -20.43
N HIS A 219 -3.89 32.66 -19.85
CA HIS A 219 -2.48 32.25 -19.71
C HIS A 219 -2.21 31.50 -18.39
N HIS A 220 -3.17 31.49 -17.46
CA HIS A 220 -3.00 30.82 -16.18
C HIS A 220 -3.40 29.35 -16.23
N THR A 221 -2.65 28.53 -15.50
CA THR A 221 -3.08 27.22 -15.01
C THR A 221 -3.63 27.36 -13.59
N PRO A 222 -4.41 26.40 -13.08
CA PRO A 222 -4.92 26.46 -11.71
C PRO A 222 -3.86 26.68 -10.64
N HIS A 223 -2.69 26.03 -10.76
CA HIS A 223 -1.58 26.20 -9.82
C HIS A 223 -0.99 27.61 -9.88
N SER A 224 -0.82 28.18 -11.08
CA SER A 224 -0.31 29.55 -11.22
C SER A 224 -1.34 30.62 -10.81
N TYR A 225 -2.63 30.32 -10.92
CA TYR A 225 -3.72 31.22 -10.54
C TYR A 225 -3.95 31.24 -9.03
N LEU A 226 -3.60 30.15 -8.33
CA LEU A 226 -3.83 29.99 -6.90
C LEU A 226 -3.29 31.16 -6.07
N GLU A 227 -2.08 31.65 -6.36
CA GLU A 227 -1.49 32.78 -5.63
C GLU A 227 -2.30 34.07 -5.84
N HIS A 228 -2.73 34.33 -7.09
CA HIS A 228 -3.59 35.47 -7.39
C HIS A 228 -4.94 35.37 -6.67
N TYR A 229 -5.57 34.20 -6.71
CA TYR A 229 -6.81 33.91 -6.01
C TYR A 229 -6.67 34.13 -4.50
N MET A 230 -5.63 33.57 -3.88
CA MET A 230 -5.35 33.73 -2.45
C MET A 230 -5.17 35.20 -2.06
N ASN A 231 -4.46 35.99 -2.87
CA ASN A 231 -4.26 37.41 -2.61
C ASN A 231 -5.56 38.22 -2.73
N MET A 232 -6.42 37.92 -3.71
CA MET A 232 -7.70 38.60 -3.87
C MET A 232 -8.67 38.30 -2.71
N GLU A 233 -8.67 37.05 -2.24
CA GLU A 233 -9.55 36.57 -1.18
C GLU A 233 -8.95 36.76 0.23
N ALA A 234 -7.77 37.40 0.34
CA ALA A 234 -7.01 37.57 1.59
C ALA A 234 -6.76 36.24 2.35
N ILE A 235 -6.53 35.16 1.62
CA ILE A 235 -6.25 33.82 2.16
C ILE A 235 -4.74 33.68 2.42
N GLU A 236 -4.35 33.56 3.68
CA GLU A 236 -2.94 33.39 4.04
C GLU A 236 -2.43 31.95 3.82
N ARG A 237 -3.30 30.95 4.02
CA ARG A 237 -2.96 29.52 3.89
C ARG A 237 -4.06 28.75 3.17
N CYS A 238 -3.68 27.77 2.38
CA CYS A 238 -4.65 26.88 1.74
C CYS A 238 -5.43 26.06 2.79
N GLU A 239 -6.75 26.08 2.67
CA GLU A 239 -7.64 25.12 3.33
C GLU A 239 -7.45 23.74 2.66
N ILE A 240 -7.17 22.74 3.48
CA ILE A 240 -6.98 21.35 3.04
C ILE A 240 -7.90 20.42 3.84
N LEU A 241 -8.36 19.34 3.21
CA LEU A 241 -9.24 18.36 3.85
C LEU A 241 -8.66 16.95 3.75
N PRO A 242 -8.65 16.17 4.85
CA PRO A 242 -8.30 14.77 4.82
C PRO A 242 -9.43 13.96 4.18
N ILE A 243 -9.06 13.02 3.30
CA ILE A 243 -9.94 11.98 2.76
C ILE A 243 -9.35 10.66 3.25
N LEU A 244 -10.09 9.97 4.10
CA LEU A 244 -9.65 8.75 4.77
C LEU A 244 -10.27 7.54 4.07
N LEU A 245 -9.44 6.60 3.62
CA LEU A 245 -9.85 5.47 2.80
C LEU A 245 -9.35 4.15 3.41
N MET A 246 -10.08 3.06 3.16
CA MET A 246 -9.69 1.71 3.55
C MET A 246 -9.24 0.94 2.30
N LEU A 247 -7.95 1.08 1.94
CA LEU A 247 -7.37 0.51 0.70
C LEU A 247 -6.50 -0.71 1.00
N ASP A 248 -5.75 -0.66 2.09
CA ASP A 248 -4.92 -1.78 2.55
C ASP A 248 -5.74 -2.78 3.37
N TYR A 249 -6.15 -3.88 2.75
CA TYR A 249 -6.90 -4.96 3.40
C TYR A 249 -6.63 -6.31 2.75
N ALA A 250 -7.26 -7.37 3.27
CA ALA A 250 -7.06 -8.73 2.76
C ALA A 250 -8.38 -9.45 2.52
N TYR A 251 -8.32 -10.47 1.68
CA TYR A 251 -9.26 -11.58 1.60
C TYR A 251 -8.57 -12.81 2.21
N VAL A 252 -9.26 -13.49 3.12
CA VAL A 252 -8.71 -14.66 3.84
C VAL A 252 -9.72 -15.80 3.86
N HIS A 253 -9.21 -17.02 3.93
CA HIS A 253 -10.05 -18.15 4.36
C HIS A 253 -10.15 -18.17 5.89
N ALA A 254 -11.30 -18.64 6.39
CA ALA A 254 -11.59 -18.74 7.82
C ALA A 254 -11.35 -17.41 8.57
N PRO A 255 -12.12 -16.33 8.30
CA PRO A 255 -11.88 -15.01 8.88
C PRO A 255 -11.85 -14.98 10.43
N HIS A 256 -12.51 -15.93 11.09
CA HIS A 256 -12.48 -16.09 12.55
C HIS A 256 -11.09 -16.51 13.09
N ALA A 257 -10.24 -17.09 12.25
CA ALA A 257 -8.86 -17.45 12.58
C ALA A 257 -7.89 -16.27 12.42
N TRP A 258 -8.36 -15.11 11.94
CA TRP A 258 -7.54 -13.96 11.66
C TRP A 258 -7.94 -12.74 12.50
N GLU A 259 -6.95 -11.91 12.80
CA GLU A 259 -7.16 -10.54 13.25
C GLU A 259 -6.39 -9.58 12.34
N ALA A 260 -6.90 -8.36 12.23
CA ALA A 260 -6.24 -7.29 11.52
C ALA A 260 -6.33 -6.00 12.33
N SER A 261 -5.25 -5.21 12.36
CA SER A 261 -5.21 -3.91 13.02
C SER A 261 -4.42 -2.87 12.24
N CYS A 262 -4.85 -1.62 12.35
CA CYS A 262 -4.19 -0.43 11.82
C CYS A 262 -4.15 0.64 12.91
N ASP A 263 -2.94 1.07 13.26
CA ASP A 263 -2.69 2.08 14.30
C ASP A 263 -2.43 3.48 13.69
N GLY A 264 -2.98 3.72 12.49
CA GLY A 264 -2.94 5.01 11.81
C GLY A 264 -3.73 6.08 12.57
N SER A 265 -3.27 7.32 12.47
CA SER A 265 -3.94 8.49 13.03
C SER A 265 -3.55 9.72 12.22
N VAL A 266 -4.40 10.73 12.21
CA VAL A 266 -4.12 12.01 11.55
C VAL A 266 -4.19 13.13 12.58
N GLN A 267 -3.10 13.89 12.68
CA GLN A 267 -3.06 15.12 13.45
C GLN A 267 -3.45 16.30 12.55
N ILE A 268 -4.43 17.08 12.98
CA ILE A 268 -4.96 18.22 12.25
C ILE A 268 -4.63 19.50 13.01
N GLU A 269 -4.13 20.50 12.29
CA GLU A 269 -4.00 21.87 12.81
C GLU A 269 -4.93 22.79 12.03
N SER A 270 -5.66 23.62 12.77
CA SER A 270 -6.58 24.61 12.21
C SER A 270 -6.07 26.03 12.42
N ASP A 271 -6.46 26.95 11.53
CA ASP A 271 -6.28 28.38 11.73
C ASP A 271 -7.31 28.97 12.71
N ILE A 272 -7.28 30.29 12.88
CA ILE A 272 -8.18 31.03 13.78
C ILE A 272 -9.66 30.93 13.38
N ASP A 273 -9.94 30.67 12.10
CA ASP A 273 -11.29 30.53 11.55
C ASP A 273 -11.77 29.07 11.57
N GLY A 274 -10.93 28.15 12.07
CA GLY A 274 -11.21 26.74 12.18
C GLY A 274 -10.91 25.93 10.91
N ASN A 275 -10.42 26.56 9.85
CA ASN A 275 -10.06 25.85 8.61
C ASN A 275 -8.86 24.97 8.86
N THR A 276 -8.89 23.74 8.34
CA THR A 276 -7.73 22.86 8.41
C THR A 276 -6.64 23.34 7.47
N VAL A 277 -5.46 23.64 8.02
CA VAL A 277 -4.31 24.22 7.29
C VAL A 277 -3.06 23.34 7.34
N SER A 278 -3.08 22.29 8.17
CA SER A 278 -2.01 21.30 8.28
C SER A 278 -2.60 19.94 8.61
N ILE A 279 -2.09 18.90 7.95
CA ILE A 279 -2.47 17.51 8.16
C ILE A 279 -1.18 16.69 8.26
N SER A 280 -0.97 16.05 9.40
CA SER A 280 0.23 15.26 9.70
C SER A 280 -0.15 13.81 10.00
N PRO A 281 0.20 12.84 9.12
CA PRO A 281 -0.06 11.43 9.37
C PRO A 281 0.88 10.89 10.46
N ARG A 282 0.33 10.04 11.33
CA ARG A 282 1.04 9.34 12.39
C ARG A 282 0.62 7.88 12.45
N CYS A 283 1.52 7.01 12.87
CA CYS A 283 1.21 5.62 13.19
C CYS A 283 1.92 5.23 14.48
N LEU A 284 1.21 4.56 15.39
CA LEU A 284 1.74 4.23 16.73
C LEU A 284 2.30 5.47 17.47
N GLY A 285 1.62 6.61 17.31
CA GLY A 285 2.01 7.90 17.89
C GLY A 285 3.20 8.59 17.21
N GLN A 286 3.93 7.93 16.31
CA GLN A 286 5.08 8.48 15.61
C GLN A 286 4.68 9.05 14.24
N ALA A 287 5.33 10.14 13.82
CA ALA A 287 5.16 10.68 12.47
C ALA A 287 5.58 9.64 11.43
N ILE A 288 4.78 9.51 10.38
CA ILE A 288 5.05 8.62 9.25
C ILE A 288 5.11 9.45 7.98
N ARG A 289 6.05 9.13 7.09
CA ARG A 289 6.15 9.77 5.78
C ARG A 289 5.63 8.82 4.69
N SER A 290 4.34 8.53 4.77
CA SER A 290 3.57 7.79 3.78
C SER A 290 2.11 8.22 3.90
N ASP A 291 1.38 8.22 2.80
CA ASP A 291 -0.08 8.34 2.79
C ASP A 291 -0.78 7.02 3.13
N HIS A 292 -0.07 5.89 3.16
CA HIS A 292 -0.56 4.62 3.67
C HIS A 292 0.01 4.29 5.05
N PHE A 293 -0.84 3.72 5.91
CA PHE A 293 -0.49 3.23 7.23
C PHE A 293 -0.24 1.71 7.19
N PRO A 294 0.81 1.20 7.85
CA PRO A 294 1.02 -0.24 7.93
C PRO A 294 -0.15 -0.95 8.60
N VAL A 295 -0.54 -2.10 8.03
CA VAL A 295 -1.58 -2.97 8.56
C VAL A 295 -0.97 -4.27 9.04
N LEU A 296 -1.31 -4.69 10.26
CA LEU A 296 -0.84 -5.94 10.84
C LEU A 296 -1.97 -6.97 10.83
N PHE A 297 -1.77 -8.08 10.14
CA PHE A 297 -2.64 -9.24 10.13
C PHE A 297 -2.03 -10.34 11.00
N THR A 298 -2.81 -10.98 11.86
CA THR A 298 -2.35 -12.06 12.74
C THR A 298 -3.22 -13.28 12.53
N LEU A 299 -2.60 -14.38 12.09
CA LEU A 299 -3.23 -15.69 12.04
C LEU A 299 -3.15 -16.34 13.41
N LYS A 300 -4.30 -16.52 14.07
CA LYS A 300 -4.44 -17.14 15.39
C LYS A 300 -4.45 -18.66 15.38
N ALA A 301 -4.68 -19.28 14.23
CA ALA A 301 -4.68 -20.73 14.08
C ALA A 301 -3.28 -21.29 13.84
N THR A 302 -3.10 -22.57 14.14
CA THR A 302 -1.99 -23.39 13.64
C THR A 302 -2.23 -23.75 12.17
N LEU A 303 -1.17 -23.77 11.37
CA LEU A 303 -1.21 -24.32 10.02
C LEU A 303 -0.94 -25.82 10.12
N GLU A 304 -2.00 -26.62 10.19
CA GLU A 304 -1.95 -28.08 10.10
C GLU A 304 -2.30 -28.54 8.68
#